data_AF-A0A1H7C8Y1-F1
#
_entry.id   AF-A0A1H7C8Y1-F1
#
_cell.length_a   1.000
_cell.length_b   1.000
_cell.length_c   1.000
_cell.angle_alpha   90.00
_cell.angle_beta   90.00
_cell.angle_gamma   90.00
#
_symmetry.space_group_name_H-M   'P 1'
#
loop_
_entity.id
_entity.type
_entity.pdbx_description
1 polymer ?
#
loop_
_entity_poly.entity_id
_entity_poly.type
_entity_poly.pdbx_seq_one_letter_code
_entity_poly.pdbx_strand_id
1 'polypeptide(L)'
;MSVRNWKRTLSALGIGAVMALGLTVTGSAPAASAPTKPGEAPAPAAPTVTVTPATGLADGQVVTVDAAGLRPSTVFHIGQCAIVGNEMPCNGAETISVSTTASGTLSAKLTVRLTYRGTLGPDGTPWGVVHCSRTPCGIGMFNNLGEGAGAAISFR
;
A
#
# COMPACT_ATOMS: atom_id res chain seq x y z
N MET A 1 6.36 -29.76 13.99
CA MET A 1 5.10 -29.91 13.24
C MET A 1 3.95 -29.94 14.23
N SER A 2 3.08 -28.92 14.25
CA SER A 2 1.91 -28.88 15.13
C SER A 2 0.74 -28.29 14.35
N VAL A 3 0.01 -29.17 13.69
CA VAL A 3 -1.23 -28.87 12.97
C VAL A 3 -2.39 -29.00 13.96
N ARG A 4 -2.87 -27.87 14.48
CA ARG A 4 -4.00 -27.82 15.41
C ARG A 4 -5.31 -27.78 14.62
N ASN A 5 -5.91 -28.96 14.53
CA ASN A 5 -7.12 -29.31 13.80
C ASN A 5 -8.36 -28.74 14.52
N TRP A 6 -8.80 -27.53 14.14
CA TRP A 6 -10.01 -26.88 14.68
C TRP A 6 -11.20 -27.18 13.78
N LYS A 7 -11.85 -28.33 13.98
CA LYS A 7 -13.19 -28.56 13.44
C LYS A 7 -14.07 -29.19 14.50
N ARG A 8 -15.21 -28.51 14.72
CA ARG A 8 -16.51 -29.01 15.16
C ARG A 8 -16.63 -29.44 16.61
N THR A 9 -17.42 -28.67 17.37
CA THR A 9 -18.68 -29.20 17.96
C THR A 9 -19.59 -28.04 18.39
N LEU A 10 -20.72 -27.93 17.69
CA LEU A 10 -21.92 -27.19 18.08
C LEU A 10 -22.81 -28.14 18.90
N SER A 11 -23.28 -27.67 20.06
CA SER A 11 -24.44 -28.19 20.81
C SER A 11 -25.03 -26.98 21.57
N ALA A 12 -26.21 -26.42 21.23
CA ALA A 12 -27.57 -26.90 21.58
C ALA A 12 -27.73 -26.96 23.13
N LEU A 13 -28.65 -26.32 23.86
CA LEU A 13 -30.01 -25.78 23.67
C LEU A 13 -30.33 -24.82 24.84
N GLY A 14 -31.34 -23.95 24.71
CA GLY A 14 -31.98 -23.30 25.87
C GLY A 14 -32.98 -22.20 25.50
N ILE A 15 -34.26 -22.58 25.46
CA ILE A 15 -35.43 -21.78 25.05
C ILE A 15 -35.87 -20.83 26.19
N GLY A 16 -36.35 -19.63 25.86
CA GLY A 16 -37.09 -18.77 26.80
C GLY A 16 -37.51 -17.43 26.19
N ALA A 17 -38.73 -17.37 25.66
CA ALA A 17 -39.36 -16.15 25.13
C ALA A 17 -39.82 -15.22 26.26
N VAL A 18 -39.58 -13.91 26.12
CA VAL A 18 -40.32 -12.86 26.86
C VAL A 18 -40.76 -11.78 25.88
N MET A 19 -42.05 -11.49 25.89
CA MET A 19 -42.73 -10.54 25.01
C MET A 19 -42.41 -9.07 25.34
N ALA A 20 -42.38 -8.29 24.26
CA ALA A 20 -42.55 -6.85 24.05
C ALA A 20 -42.78 -5.92 25.25
N LEU A 21 -42.08 -4.77 25.23
CA LEU A 21 -42.59 -3.41 25.48
C LEU A 21 -41.54 -2.42 24.95
N GLY A 22 -41.94 -1.53 24.04
CA GLY A 22 -41.06 -0.54 23.43
C GLY A 22 -40.58 0.51 24.43
N LEU A 23 -39.38 1.05 24.20
CA LEU A 23 -38.88 2.28 24.83
C LEU A 23 -37.93 3.01 23.87
N THR A 24 -38.44 4.12 23.35
CA THR A 24 -37.78 5.43 23.12
C THR A 24 -36.32 5.47 22.68
N VAL A 25 -36.11 6.04 21.49
CA VAL A 25 -34.88 6.74 21.06
C VAL A 25 -34.34 7.60 22.21
N THR A 26 -33.13 7.29 22.67
CA THR A 26 -32.28 8.23 23.39
C THR A 26 -30.99 8.41 22.59
N GLY A 27 -30.62 9.67 22.41
CA GLY A 27 -29.78 10.16 21.33
C GLY A 27 -28.39 9.53 21.23
N SER A 28 -27.91 9.46 19.99
CA SER A 28 -26.49 9.38 19.67
C SER A 28 -25.77 10.56 20.32
N ALA A 29 -25.05 10.30 21.42
CA ALA A 29 -24.09 11.27 21.94
C ALA A 29 -23.08 11.58 20.82
N PRO A 30 -22.76 12.86 20.56
CA PRO A 30 -21.63 13.17 19.70
C PRO A 30 -20.39 12.56 20.35
N ALA A 31 -19.57 11.86 19.56
CA ALA A 31 -18.26 11.43 20.00
C ALA A 31 -17.53 12.68 20.51
N ALA A 32 -17.37 12.77 21.84
CA ALA A 32 -16.57 13.81 22.45
C ALA A 32 -15.17 13.70 21.85
N SER A 33 -14.77 14.70 21.07
CA SER A 33 -13.40 14.84 20.62
C SER A 33 -12.54 14.88 21.88
N ALA A 34 -11.74 13.83 22.11
CA ALA A 34 -10.81 13.81 23.22
C ALA A 34 -9.91 15.04 23.12
N PRO A 35 -9.66 15.78 24.22
CA PRO A 35 -8.78 16.93 24.18
C PRO A 35 -7.38 16.48 23.78
N THR A 36 -6.91 16.93 22.62
CA THR A 36 -5.51 16.81 22.21
C THR A 36 -4.66 17.51 23.26
N LYS A 37 -3.84 16.75 23.98
CA LYS A 37 -2.88 17.26 24.96
C LYS A 37 -2.01 18.32 24.27
N PRO A 38 -1.89 19.55 24.81
CA PRO A 38 -0.97 20.55 24.28
C PRO A 38 0.46 19.97 24.29
N GLY A 39 1.05 19.82 23.10
CA GLY A 39 2.41 19.29 22.93
C GLY A 39 2.52 17.98 22.15
N GLU A 40 1.41 17.30 21.84
CA GLU A 40 1.46 16.16 20.90
C GLU A 40 1.53 16.72 19.47
N ALA A 41 2.69 16.60 18.81
CA ALA A 41 2.79 16.90 17.39
C ALA A 41 1.83 15.97 16.62
N PRO A 42 1.13 16.44 15.58
CA PRO A 42 0.30 15.59 14.75
C PRO A 42 1.13 14.39 14.26
N ALA A 43 0.56 13.19 14.35
CA ALA A 43 1.19 12.01 13.77
C ALA A 43 1.47 12.28 12.27
N PRO A 44 2.64 11.86 11.74
CA PRO A 44 2.94 12.01 10.33
C PRO A 44 1.80 11.40 9.50
N ALA A 45 1.35 12.12 8.48
CA ALA A 45 0.37 11.57 7.54
C ALA A 45 0.94 10.29 6.91
N ALA A 46 0.10 9.28 6.72
CA ALA A 46 0.54 8.06 6.03
C ALA A 46 1.01 8.42 4.60
N PRO A 47 2.13 7.86 4.13
CA PRO A 47 2.60 8.05 2.76
C PRO A 47 1.52 7.70 1.74
N THR A 48 1.37 8.56 0.73
CA THR A 48 0.45 8.34 -0.39
C THR A 48 1.22 8.42 -1.71
N VAL A 49 0.80 7.62 -2.69
CA VAL A 49 1.37 7.60 -4.05
C VAL A 49 0.22 7.60 -5.05
N THR A 50 0.35 8.40 -6.10
CA THR A 50 -0.54 8.44 -7.25
C THR A 50 0.28 8.34 -8.53
N VAL A 51 -0.29 7.70 -9.55
CA VAL A 51 0.39 7.45 -10.83
C VAL A 51 -0.53 7.92 -11.96
N THR A 52 0.01 8.72 -12.87
CA THR A 52 -0.76 9.29 -13.98
C THR A 52 -0.02 9.12 -15.31
N PRO A 53 -0.60 8.43 -16.30
CA PRO A 53 -1.76 7.53 -16.19
C PRO A 53 -1.41 6.26 -15.39
N ALA A 54 -2.40 5.63 -14.75
CA ALA A 54 -2.21 4.36 -14.04
C ALA A 54 -2.71 3.14 -14.82
N THR A 55 -3.62 3.31 -15.78
CA THR A 55 -4.30 2.21 -16.45
C THR A 55 -4.22 2.34 -17.97
N GLY A 56 -4.39 1.21 -18.66
CA GLY A 56 -4.26 1.16 -20.11
C GLY A 56 -2.87 1.60 -20.56
N LEU A 57 -1.83 1.18 -19.85
CA LEU A 57 -0.46 1.53 -20.19
C LEU A 57 0.05 0.72 -21.40
N ALA A 58 0.91 1.33 -22.20
CA ALA A 58 1.70 0.66 -23.22
C ALA A 58 3.10 0.31 -22.69
N ASP A 59 3.75 -0.67 -23.29
CA ASP A 59 5.16 -0.95 -22.98
C ASP A 59 6.06 0.25 -23.29
N GLY A 60 6.95 0.59 -22.36
CA GLY A 60 7.85 1.74 -22.49
C GLY A 60 7.16 3.09 -22.28
N GLN A 61 5.91 3.12 -21.82
CA GLN A 61 5.22 4.36 -21.50
C GLN A 61 5.83 5.03 -20.28
N VAL A 62 5.96 6.35 -20.32
CA VAL A 62 6.37 7.17 -19.18
C VAL A 62 5.12 7.57 -18.39
N VAL A 63 5.14 7.34 -17.09
CA VAL A 63 4.12 7.79 -16.14
C VAL A 63 4.70 8.86 -15.21
N THR A 64 3.83 9.74 -14.71
CA THR A 64 4.14 10.64 -13.61
C THR A 64 3.76 9.96 -12.30
N VAL A 65 4.67 10.00 -11.32
CA VAL A 65 4.48 9.50 -9.97
C VAL A 65 4.51 10.68 -9.02
N ASP A 66 3.42 10.92 -8.31
CA ASP A 66 3.31 11.97 -7.31
C ASP A 66 3.07 11.34 -5.94
N ALA A 67 3.77 11.83 -4.92
CA ALA A 67 3.64 11.32 -3.56
C ALA A 67 3.71 12.42 -2.50
N ALA A 68 3.03 12.17 -1.38
CA ALA A 68 2.90 13.11 -0.26
C ALA A 68 2.84 12.36 1.08
N GLY A 69 3.02 13.11 2.18
CA GLY A 69 3.08 12.53 3.53
C GLY A 69 4.41 11.85 3.83
N LEU A 70 5.45 12.20 3.07
CA LEU A 70 6.77 11.60 3.19
C LEU A 70 7.63 12.35 4.19
N ARG A 71 8.65 11.67 4.71
CA ARG A 71 9.70 12.35 5.47
C ARG A 71 10.40 13.40 4.59
N PRO A 72 10.50 14.68 5.03
CA PRO A 72 11.21 15.71 4.30
C PRO A 72 12.69 15.39 4.09
N SER A 73 13.28 15.94 3.03
CA SER A 73 14.72 15.84 2.71
C SER A 73 15.27 14.39 2.76
N THR A 74 14.43 13.42 2.39
CA THR A 74 14.73 11.99 2.43
C THR A 74 14.71 11.42 1.01
N VAL A 75 15.66 10.56 0.70
CA VAL A 75 15.73 9.88 -0.61
C VAL A 75 14.79 8.68 -0.61
N PHE A 76 13.94 8.60 -1.64
CA PHE A 76 13.11 7.45 -1.93
C PHE A 76 13.51 6.81 -3.27
N HIS A 77 13.46 5.49 -3.31
CA HIS A 77 13.62 4.68 -4.51
C HIS A 77 12.23 4.39 -5.07
N ILE A 78 12.00 4.74 -6.33
CA ILE A 78 10.73 4.59 -7.03
C ILE A 78 10.95 3.60 -8.17
N GLY A 79 10.18 2.52 -8.19
CA GLY A 79 10.34 1.47 -9.19
C GLY A 79 9.02 0.77 -9.50
N GLN A 80 8.96 0.17 -10.68
CA GLN A 80 7.87 -0.72 -11.04
C GLN A 80 8.09 -2.07 -10.37
N CYS A 81 7.10 -2.59 -9.65
CA CYS A 81 7.16 -3.86 -8.95
C CYS A 81 5.92 -4.71 -9.24
N ALA A 82 6.01 -5.99 -8.94
CA ALA A 82 4.90 -6.93 -9.01
C ALA A 82 4.70 -7.62 -7.67
N ILE A 83 3.47 -8.04 -7.40
CA ILE A 83 3.13 -8.79 -6.19
C ILE A 83 3.01 -10.26 -6.59
N VAL A 84 3.95 -11.10 -6.15
CA VAL A 84 3.98 -12.53 -6.44
C VAL A 84 4.09 -13.30 -5.12
N GLY A 85 2.94 -13.71 -4.57
CA GLY A 85 2.90 -14.33 -3.24
C GLY A 85 3.44 -13.39 -2.17
N ASN A 86 4.52 -13.79 -1.50
CA ASN A 86 5.21 -12.97 -0.49
C ASN A 86 6.42 -12.21 -1.06
N GLU A 87 6.66 -12.31 -2.36
CA GLU A 87 7.79 -11.68 -3.04
C GLU A 87 7.33 -10.44 -3.81
N MET A 88 8.21 -9.44 -3.88
CA MET A 88 7.97 -8.19 -4.59
C MET A 88 9.11 -7.92 -5.59
N PRO A 89 9.19 -8.66 -6.71
CA PRO A 89 10.20 -8.42 -7.71
C PRO A 89 9.99 -7.06 -8.40
N CYS A 90 10.99 -6.20 -8.30
CA CYS A 90 10.99 -4.87 -8.90
C CYS A 90 11.87 -4.81 -10.16
N ASN A 91 11.56 -3.88 -11.06
CA ASN A 91 12.36 -3.58 -12.23
C ASN A 91 13.55 -2.71 -11.84
N GLY A 92 14.63 -3.32 -11.34
CA GLY A 92 15.81 -2.61 -10.90
C GLY A 92 16.48 -1.74 -11.99
N ALA A 93 16.28 -2.06 -13.27
CA ALA A 93 16.89 -1.34 -14.39
C ALA A 93 16.27 0.06 -14.63
N GLU A 94 15.02 0.26 -14.25
CA GLU A 94 14.29 1.54 -14.44
C GLU A 94 14.05 2.25 -13.09
N THR A 95 14.51 1.69 -11.97
CA THR A 95 14.36 2.32 -10.64
C THR A 95 15.12 3.65 -10.59
N ILE A 96 14.44 4.67 -10.09
CA ILE A 96 15.00 6.01 -9.90
C ILE A 96 15.06 6.36 -8.42
N SER A 97 15.92 7.29 -8.05
CA SER A 97 16.02 7.82 -6.68
C SER A 97 15.72 9.31 -6.68
N VAL A 98 14.80 9.74 -5.81
CA VAL A 98 14.32 11.12 -5.75
C VAL A 98 14.28 11.58 -4.29
N SER A 99 14.82 12.77 -4.04
CA SER A 99 14.72 13.41 -2.72
C SER A 99 13.37 14.10 -2.57
N THR A 100 12.74 13.94 -1.41
CA THR A 100 11.55 14.69 -1.06
C THR A 100 11.85 16.15 -0.78
N THR A 101 10.86 17.01 -1.02
CA THR A 101 10.91 18.43 -0.66
C THR A 101 10.84 18.61 0.86
N ALA A 102 11.03 19.86 1.32
CA ALA A 102 10.84 20.25 2.71
C ALA A 102 9.39 20.01 3.23
N SER A 103 8.41 19.93 2.33
CA SER A 103 7.01 19.63 2.65
C SER A 103 6.68 18.13 2.63
N GLY A 104 7.66 17.25 2.40
CA GLY A 104 7.42 15.81 2.37
C GLY A 104 6.67 15.34 1.12
N THR A 105 6.93 15.99 -0.01
CA THR A 105 6.33 15.62 -1.30
C THR A 105 7.39 15.28 -2.33
N LEU A 106 7.05 14.52 -3.36
CA LEU A 106 7.87 14.35 -4.56
C LEU A 106 6.99 14.18 -5.81
N SER A 107 7.57 14.49 -6.97
CA SER A 107 7.01 14.22 -8.29
C SER A 107 8.13 13.73 -9.21
N ALA A 108 7.92 12.64 -9.94
CA ALA A 108 8.93 12.02 -10.78
C ALA A 108 8.34 11.36 -12.03
N LYS A 109 9.15 11.23 -13.07
CA LYS A 109 8.81 10.47 -14.27
C LYS A 109 9.46 9.09 -14.21
N LEU A 110 8.70 8.05 -14.50
CA LEU A 110 9.17 6.67 -14.51
C LEU A 110 8.70 5.97 -15.79
N THR A 111 9.60 5.28 -16.48
CA THR A 111 9.22 4.42 -17.60
C THR A 111 8.74 3.08 -17.06
N VAL A 112 7.58 2.63 -17.51
CA VAL A 112 7.04 1.31 -17.15
C VAL A 112 7.17 0.33 -18.31
N ARG A 113 7.31 -0.95 -17.97
CA ARG A 113 7.45 -2.04 -18.93
C ARG A 113 6.35 -3.07 -18.73
N LEU A 114 5.75 -3.52 -19.82
CA LEU A 114 4.80 -4.63 -19.79
C LEU A 114 5.50 -5.91 -19.30
N THR A 115 6.77 -6.08 -19.65
CA THR A 115 7.62 -7.18 -19.24
C THR A 115 8.97 -6.67 -18.77
N TYR A 116 9.46 -7.16 -17.62
CA TYR A 116 10.77 -6.78 -17.10
C TYR A 116 11.47 -7.93 -16.37
N ARG A 117 12.79 -7.78 -16.14
CA ARG A 117 13.57 -8.68 -15.28
C ARG A 117 13.45 -8.20 -13.84
N GLY A 118 12.76 -8.99 -13.02
CA GLY A 118 12.54 -8.70 -11.62
C GLY A 118 13.78 -8.98 -10.78
N THR A 119 14.00 -8.11 -9.78
CA THR A 119 15.02 -8.24 -8.75
C THR A 119 14.40 -8.11 -7.36
N LEU A 120 14.93 -8.84 -6.38
CA LEU A 120 14.52 -8.78 -4.98
C LEU A 120 15.57 -8.09 -4.11
N GLY A 121 15.05 -7.37 -3.11
CA GLY A 121 15.87 -6.75 -2.07
C GLY A 121 16.80 -5.64 -2.57
N PRO A 122 17.58 -5.04 -1.66
CA PRO A 122 18.50 -3.94 -1.99
C PRO A 122 19.68 -4.39 -2.85
N ASP A 123 20.09 -5.66 -2.72
CA ASP A 123 21.24 -6.22 -3.46
C ASP A 123 20.91 -6.57 -4.92
N GLY A 124 19.63 -6.39 -5.33
CA GLY A 124 19.21 -6.65 -6.70
C GLY A 124 19.24 -8.12 -7.09
N THR A 125 18.99 -9.03 -6.14
CA THR A 125 19.01 -10.49 -6.38
C THR A 125 18.07 -10.84 -7.54
N PRO A 126 18.55 -11.46 -8.64
CA PRO A 126 17.70 -11.81 -9.77
C PRO A 126 16.55 -12.73 -9.36
N TRP A 127 15.34 -12.41 -9.78
CA TRP A 127 14.14 -13.21 -9.49
C TRP A 127 13.65 -13.98 -10.72
N GLY A 128 13.49 -13.28 -11.86
CA GLY A 128 12.92 -13.86 -13.06
C GLY A 128 12.27 -12.81 -13.95
N VAL A 129 11.48 -13.26 -14.92
CA VAL A 129 10.71 -12.36 -15.81
C VAL A 129 9.33 -12.14 -15.22
N VAL A 130 8.91 -10.87 -15.13
CA VAL A 130 7.56 -10.47 -14.73
C VAL A 130 6.77 -10.03 -15.97
N HIS A 131 5.51 -10.44 -16.07
CA HIS A 131 4.58 -10.02 -17.12
C HIS A 131 3.34 -9.34 -16.51
N CYS A 132 3.25 -8.02 -16.64
CA CYS A 132 2.20 -7.22 -15.98
C CYS A 132 0.79 -7.38 -16.57
N SER A 133 0.63 -8.10 -17.68
CA SER A 133 -0.68 -8.49 -18.21
C SER A 133 -1.31 -9.68 -17.48
N ARG A 134 -0.53 -10.40 -16.66
CA ARG A 134 -1.00 -11.59 -15.91
C ARG A 134 -0.64 -11.53 -14.43
N THR A 135 0.30 -10.67 -14.05
CA THR A 135 0.74 -10.46 -12.68
C THR A 135 0.34 -9.06 -12.22
N PRO A 136 -0.24 -8.88 -11.03
CA PRO A 136 -0.51 -7.56 -10.48
C PRO A 136 0.78 -6.75 -10.37
N CYS A 137 0.85 -5.65 -11.11
CA CYS A 137 1.95 -4.70 -11.08
C CYS A 137 1.53 -3.38 -10.44
N GLY A 138 2.51 -2.67 -9.90
CA GLY A 138 2.35 -1.36 -9.28
C GLY A 138 3.64 -0.55 -9.36
N ILE A 139 3.53 0.73 -9.03
CA ILE A 139 4.68 1.55 -8.67
C ILE A 139 4.86 1.45 -7.18
N GLY A 140 6.01 0.93 -6.76
CA GLY A 140 6.44 0.92 -5.37
C GLY A 140 7.41 2.07 -5.12
N MET A 141 7.34 2.62 -3.92
CA MET A 141 8.25 3.63 -3.43
C MET A 141 8.69 3.26 -2.02
N PHE A 142 9.99 3.27 -1.76
CA PHE A 142 10.56 2.90 -0.47
C PHE A 142 11.83 3.68 -0.16
N ASN A 143 12.18 3.81 1.12
CA ASN A 143 13.46 4.35 1.57
C ASN A 143 14.20 3.37 2.50
N ASN A 144 15.42 3.73 2.86
CA ASN A 144 16.28 2.90 3.73
C ASN A 144 15.84 2.89 5.20
N LEU A 145 14.80 3.65 5.55
CA LEU A 145 14.21 3.69 6.90
C LEU A 145 12.98 2.79 7.02
N GLY A 146 12.62 2.06 5.94
CA GLY A 146 11.46 1.16 5.92
C GLY A 146 10.12 1.86 5.66
N GLU A 147 10.14 3.15 5.30
CA GLU A 147 8.94 3.86 4.85
C GLU A 147 8.69 3.56 3.37
N GLY A 148 7.42 3.38 3.02
CA GLY A 148 7.04 3.18 1.63
C GLY A 148 5.55 3.25 1.41
N ALA A 149 5.19 3.34 0.13
CA ALA A 149 3.83 3.28 -0.36
C ALA A 149 3.84 2.76 -1.80
N GLY A 150 2.68 2.42 -2.33
CA GLY A 150 2.57 2.01 -3.71
C GLY A 150 1.20 2.27 -4.31
N ALA A 151 1.16 2.25 -5.64
CA ALA A 151 -0.05 2.42 -6.42
C ALA A 151 -0.11 1.36 -7.51
N ALA A 152 -1.26 0.72 -7.68
CA ALA A 152 -1.46 -0.27 -8.73
C ALA A 152 -1.43 0.39 -10.12
N ILE A 153 -0.91 -0.34 -11.11
CA ILE A 153 -0.96 0.04 -12.52
C ILE A 153 -1.44 -1.12 -13.38
N SER A 154 -1.99 -0.83 -14.56
CA SER A 154 -2.41 -1.86 -15.51
C SER A 154 -2.07 -1.50 -16.96
N PHE A 155 -1.70 -2.52 -17.72
CA PHE A 155 -1.39 -2.42 -19.14
C PHE A 155 -2.60 -2.79 -20.00
N ARG A 156 -2.60 -2.36 -21.27
CA ARG A 156 -3.59 -2.78 -22.27
C ARG A 156 -3.39 -4.23 -22.70
#